data_AF-A0A835M6M7-F1
#
_entry.id   AF-A0A835M6M7-F1
#
_cell.length_a   1.000
_cell.length_b   1.000
_cell.length_c   1.000
_cell.angle_alpha   90.00
_cell.angle_beta   90.00
_cell.angle_gamma   90.00
#
_symmetry.space_group_name_H-M   'P 1'
#
loop_
_entity.id
_entity.type
_entity.pdbx_description
1 polymer ?
#
loop_
_entity_poly.entity_id
_entity_poly.type
_entity_poly.pdbx_seq_one_letter_code
_entity_poly.pdbx_strand_id
1 'polypeptide(L)'
;MSPQTETKASVGFKAGVKDYKLTYYTPQYTPKDTDTLATFRVTPQPGVPLEEVGAAVAAESSTCTWTTVWTDGLTNLDRYKGRCYDIEPIAGEENQYICYVAYPLDLFEEGSITNMFTSIGPPHGIQVKREKLNKYGRPLLGCTIKPKLGLSTKNYGRAVYECLRGGLDFTKDDENVNSQPFMRWRDRFLFCAEAIYKSQAETSVLPVASGGILVWHMPALTEIFGDDSVLRFGGGTLGHPWGNAPGAVANQVALEACVQARNEGRDLAREGNEIIRKACKWSLELAPACEVWKEIKFEFEAMDTL
;
A
#
# COMPACT_ATOMS: atom_id res chain seq x y z
N MET A 1 0.72 -37.53 -40.72
CA MET A 1 0.01 -37.93 -39.50
C MET A 1 0.09 -36.78 -38.52
N SER A 2 -0.99 -36.03 -38.35
CA SER A 2 -1.10 -35.05 -37.26
C SER A 2 -1.13 -35.83 -35.95
N PRO A 3 -0.32 -35.52 -34.93
CA PRO A 3 -0.41 -36.21 -33.66
C PRO A 3 -1.75 -35.85 -33.01
N GLN A 4 -2.72 -36.76 -33.10
CA GLN A 4 -3.91 -36.73 -32.26
C GLN A 4 -3.44 -37.07 -30.84
N THR A 5 -3.19 -36.03 -30.05
CA THR A 5 -3.08 -36.18 -28.60
C THR A 5 -4.49 -36.44 -28.09
N GLU A 6 -4.79 -37.71 -27.77
CA GLU A 6 -6.02 -38.06 -27.06
C GLU A 6 -5.99 -37.42 -25.67
N THR A 7 -6.83 -36.39 -25.49
CA THR A 7 -7.08 -35.78 -24.19
C THR A 7 -7.76 -36.83 -23.31
N LYS A 8 -7.02 -37.42 -22.36
CA LYS A 8 -7.61 -38.19 -21.25
C LYS A 8 -8.31 -37.22 -20.30
N ALA A 9 -9.47 -36.71 -20.71
CA ALA A 9 -10.35 -35.98 -19.83
C ALA A 9 -10.84 -36.95 -18.74
N SER A 10 -10.67 -36.57 -17.47
CA SER A 10 -11.34 -37.27 -16.36
C SER A 10 -12.85 -37.31 -16.61
N VAL A 11 -13.51 -38.38 -16.17
CA VAL A 11 -14.97 -38.54 -16.27
C VAL A 11 -15.66 -37.28 -15.71
N GLY A 12 -16.36 -36.52 -16.56
CA GLY A 12 -17.12 -35.32 -16.15
C GLY A 12 -16.60 -33.95 -16.63
N PHE A 13 -15.47 -33.86 -17.34
CA PHE A 13 -15.03 -32.58 -17.94
C PHE A 13 -15.85 -32.20 -19.19
N LYS A 14 -16.35 -30.97 -19.23
CA LYS A 14 -17.02 -30.37 -20.40
C LYS A 14 -16.31 -29.08 -20.79
N ALA A 15 -15.69 -29.08 -21.98
CA ALA A 15 -15.06 -27.89 -22.54
C ALA A 15 -16.10 -26.82 -22.93
N GLY A 16 -15.76 -25.55 -22.73
CA GLY A 16 -16.54 -24.41 -23.20
C GLY A 16 -16.42 -23.18 -22.30
N VAL A 17 -16.94 -22.06 -22.78
CA VAL A 17 -17.10 -20.83 -21.99
C VAL A 17 -18.34 -20.95 -21.11
N LYS A 18 -18.22 -20.49 -19.86
CA LYS A 18 -19.32 -20.42 -18.89
C LYS A 18 -19.15 -19.16 -18.05
N ASP A 19 -20.26 -18.64 -17.54
CA ASP A 19 -20.27 -17.51 -16.61
C ASP A 19 -19.41 -17.82 -15.36
N TYR A 20 -18.60 -16.85 -14.92
CA TYR A 20 -17.76 -16.96 -13.73
C TYR A 20 -18.59 -17.13 -12.46
N LYS A 21 -19.77 -16.48 -12.38
CA LYS A 21 -20.66 -16.53 -11.21
C LYS A 21 -21.09 -17.93 -10.81
N LEU A 22 -21.10 -18.88 -11.74
CA LEU A 22 -21.42 -20.28 -11.45
C LEU A 22 -20.41 -20.94 -10.50
N THR A 23 -19.21 -20.37 -10.37
CA THR A 23 -18.11 -20.96 -9.58
C THR A 23 -17.54 -19.99 -8.54
N TYR A 24 -17.44 -18.71 -8.86
CA TYR A 24 -16.70 -17.69 -8.07
C TYR A 24 -17.59 -16.67 -7.34
N TYR A 25 -18.90 -16.66 -7.59
CA TYR A 25 -19.86 -15.95 -6.74
C TYR A 25 -20.44 -16.93 -5.70
N THR A 26 -20.12 -16.70 -4.43
CA THR A 26 -20.50 -17.58 -3.33
C THR A 26 -21.04 -16.74 -2.16
N PRO A 27 -22.26 -16.16 -2.27
CA PRO A 27 -22.84 -15.26 -1.27
C PRO A 27 -23.06 -15.90 0.11
N GLN A 28 -23.08 -17.23 0.16
CA GLN A 28 -23.19 -18.03 1.38
C GLN A 28 -21.84 -18.31 2.05
N TYR A 29 -20.71 -17.91 1.45
CA TYR A 29 -19.39 -18.16 2.01
C TYR A 29 -19.13 -17.23 3.20
N THR A 30 -18.78 -17.80 4.35
CA THR A 30 -18.28 -17.05 5.49
C THR A 30 -16.75 -16.97 5.39
N PRO A 31 -16.16 -15.77 5.27
CA PRO A 31 -14.72 -15.61 5.27
C PRO A 31 -14.08 -16.20 6.53
N LYS A 32 -12.90 -16.81 6.36
CA LYS A 32 -12.11 -17.36 7.47
C LYS A 32 -11.15 -16.31 8.00
N ASP A 33 -10.73 -16.46 9.26
CA ASP A 33 -9.70 -15.61 9.88
C ASP A 33 -8.37 -15.62 9.12
N THR A 34 -8.12 -16.66 8.33
CA THR A 34 -6.91 -16.81 7.50
C THR A 34 -7.06 -16.26 6.09
N ASP A 35 -8.27 -15.89 5.66
CA ASP A 35 -8.46 -15.39 4.30
C ASP A 35 -7.93 -13.96 4.19
N THR A 36 -7.26 -13.67 3.07
CA THR A 36 -6.99 -12.28 2.69
C THR A 36 -8.26 -11.72 2.07
N LEU A 37 -8.76 -10.61 2.59
CA LEU A 37 -9.97 -9.96 2.09
C LEU A 37 -9.60 -8.74 1.24
N ALA A 38 -10.30 -8.57 0.12
CA ALA A 38 -10.19 -7.40 -0.74
C ALA A 38 -11.58 -6.82 -1.05
N THR A 39 -11.64 -5.49 -1.09
CA THR A 39 -12.82 -4.73 -1.51
C THR A 39 -12.50 -4.02 -2.82
N PHE A 40 -13.34 -4.20 -3.82
CA PHE A 40 -13.19 -3.57 -5.12
C PHE A 40 -14.37 -2.64 -5.40
N ARG A 41 -14.11 -1.34 -5.58
CA ARG A 41 -15.07 -0.42 -6.20
C ARG A 41 -15.13 -0.72 -7.69
N VAL A 42 -16.25 -1.27 -8.15
CA VAL A 42 -16.45 -1.69 -9.54
C VAL A 42 -17.58 -0.91 -10.21
N THR A 43 -17.39 -0.63 -11.50
CA THR A 43 -18.40 -0.04 -12.39
C THR A 43 -18.66 -1.02 -13.54
N PRO A 44 -19.75 -1.80 -13.49
CA PRO A 44 -20.11 -2.74 -14.54
C PRO A 44 -20.37 -2.06 -15.87
N GLN A 45 -20.03 -2.76 -16.97
CA GLN A 45 -20.53 -2.39 -18.29
C GLN A 45 -22.06 -2.60 -18.35
N PRO A 46 -22.80 -1.78 -19.12
CA PRO A 46 -24.24 -1.96 -19.28
C PRO A 46 -24.62 -3.38 -19.71
N GLY A 47 -25.58 -3.98 -19.02
CA GLY A 47 -26.08 -5.33 -19.31
C GLY A 47 -25.25 -6.47 -18.72
N VAL A 48 -24.14 -6.20 -18.04
CA VAL A 48 -23.38 -7.23 -17.31
C VAL A 48 -23.96 -7.39 -15.90
N PRO A 49 -24.39 -8.61 -15.49
CA PRO A 49 -24.89 -8.86 -14.13
C PRO A 49 -23.82 -8.58 -13.06
N LEU A 50 -24.22 -8.06 -11.91
CA LEU A 50 -23.30 -7.68 -10.84
C LEU A 50 -22.55 -8.87 -10.26
N GLU A 51 -23.26 -9.98 -10.09
CA GLU A 51 -22.71 -11.24 -9.61
C GLU A 51 -21.63 -11.76 -10.57
N GLU A 52 -21.79 -11.49 -11.87
CA GLU A 52 -20.78 -11.86 -12.88
C GLU A 52 -19.55 -10.96 -12.81
N VAL A 53 -19.72 -9.65 -12.53
CA VAL A 53 -18.58 -8.73 -12.34
C VAL A 53 -17.77 -9.12 -11.11
N GLY A 54 -18.43 -9.30 -9.96
CA GLY A 54 -17.75 -9.71 -8.73
C GLY A 54 -17.07 -11.07 -8.87
N ALA A 55 -17.75 -12.03 -9.51
CA ALA A 55 -17.17 -13.33 -9.81
C ALA A 55 -15.98 -13.25 -10.77
N ALA A 56 -16.05 -12.44 -11.82
CA ALA A 56 -14.96 -12.29 -12.78
C ALA A 56 -13.71 -11.70 -12.11
N VAL A 57 -13.88 -10.69 -11.24
CA VAL A 57 -12.79 -10.17 -10.41
C VAL A 57 -12.20 -11.28 -9.56
N ALA A 58 -13.00 -12.02 -8.80
CA ALA A 58 -12.53 -13.11 -7.95
C ALA A 58 -11.85 -14.25 -8.73
N ALA A 59 -12.34 -14.54 -9.93
CA ALA A 59 -11.89 -15.62 -10.78
C ALA A 59 -10.51 -15.35 -11.40
N GLU A 60 -10.37 -14.22 -12.10
CA GLU A 60 -9.14 -13.83 -12.82
C GLU A 60 -8.02 -13.34 -11.88
N SER A 61 -8.35 -13.05 -10.61
CA SER A 61 -7.36 -12.74 -9.56
C SER A 61 -6.97 -13.94 -8.69
N SER A 62 -7.45 -15.14 -9.03
CA SER A 62 -7.11 -16.37 -8.30
C SER A 62 -6.69 -17.52 -9.23
N THR A 63 -7.65 -18.24 -9.80
CA THR A 63 -7.40 -19.55 -10.41
C THR A 63 -8.08 -19.75 -11.77
N CYS A 64 -8.81 -18.77 -12.29
CA CYS A 64 -9.61 -18.94 -13.50
C CYS A 64 -8.98 -18.38 -14.77
N THR A 65 -9.62 -18.69 -15.90
CA THR A 65 -9.46 -18.04 -17.20
C THR A 65 -10.81 -18.11 -17.94
N TRP A 66 -10.90 -17.50 -19.11
CA TRP A 66 -12.15 -17.30 -19.87
C TRP A 66 -12.88 -18.57 -20.36
N THR A 67 -12.28 -19.76 -20.26
CA THR A 67 -12.88 -21.04 -20.69
C THR A 67 -12.50 -22.15 -19.72
N THR A 68 -13.34 -23.19 -19.61
CA THR A 68 -13.06 -24.33 -18.73
C THR A 68 -11.77 -25.05 -19.13
N VAL A 69 -10.92 -25.36 -18.16
CA VAL A 69 -9.71 -26.15 -18.36
C VAL A 69 -9.80 -27.47 -17.59
N TRP A 70 -9.39 -28.57 -18.22
CA TRP A 70 -9.48 -29.90 -17.60
C TRP A 70 -8.51 -30.05 -16.42
N THR A 71 -7.47 -29.22 -16.37
CA THR A 71 -6.44 -29.21 -15.32
C THR A 71 -6.98 -28.81 -13.96
N ASP A 72 -8.16 -28.18 -13.88
CA ASP A 72 -8.84 -27.93 -12.60
C ASP A 72 -9.09 -29.24 -11.83
N GLY A 73 -9.35 -30.35 -12.54
CA GLY A 73 -9.55 -31.68 -11.96
C GLY A 73 -8.29 -32.32 -11.37
N LEU A 74 -7.11 -31.71 -11.58
CA LEU A 74 -5.85 -32.15 -10.96
C LEU A 74 -5.60 -31.50 -9.59
N THR A 75 -6.38 -30.50 -9.23
CA THR A 75 -6.27 -29.75 -7.98
C THR A 75 -7.62 -29.68 -7.25
N ASN A 76 -7.65 -29.03 -6.09
CA ASN A 76 -8.87 -28.78 -5.34
C ASN A 76 -9.29 -27.31 -5.52
N LEU A 77 -10.11 -27.03 -6.53
CA LEU A 77 -10.61 -25.69 -6.80
C LEU A 77 -11.34 -25.08 -5.60
N ASP A 78 -12.08 -25.89 -4.84
CA ASP A 78 -12.78 -25.40 -3.64
C ASP A 78 -11.83 -25.00 -2.51
N ARG A 79 -10.58 -25.44 -2.52
CA ARG A 79 -9.53 -24.93 -1.64
C ARG A 79 -8.97 -23.60 -2.14
N TYR A 80 -8.63 -23.51 -3.43
CA TYR A 80 -7.80 -22.43 -3.97
C TYR A 80 -8.56 -21.26 -4.59
N LYS A 81 -9.83 -21.41 -4.96
CA LYS A 81 -10.57 -20.33 -5.62
C LYS A 81 -10.70 -19.10 -4.72
N GLY A 82 -10.51 -17.92 -5.32
CA GLY A 82 -11.05 -16.67 -4.79
C GLY A 82 -12.58 -16.73 -4.76
N ARG A 83 -13.21 -16.00 -3.85
CA ARG A 83 -14.65 -16.04 -3.66
C ARG A 83 -15.20 -14.64 -3.53
N CYS A 84 -15.99 -14.18 -4.49
CA CYS A 84 -16.83 -13.02 -4.28
C CYS A 84 -17.99 -13.45 -3.38
N TYR A 85 -17.97 -13.00 -2.14
CA TYR A 85 -18.92 -13.45 -1.10
C TYR A 85 -19.95 -12.39 -0.75
N ASP A 86 -19.74 -11.13 -1.13
CA ASP A 86 -20.73 -10.08 -0.95
C ASP A 86 -20.57 -8.99 -2.00
N ILE A 87 -21.68 -8.33 -2.33
CA ILE A 87 -21.74 -7.21 -3.26
C ILE A 87 -22.77 -6.22 -2.74
N GLU A 88 -22.37 -4.97 -2.52
CA GLU A 88 -23.26 -3.90 -2.10
C GLU A 88 -23.19 -2.69 -3.03
N PRO A 89 -24.30 -1.97 -3.25
CA PRO A 89 -24.30 -0.72 -4.01
C PRO A 89 -23.61 0.40 -3.23
N ILE A 90 -22.91 1.29 -3.93
CA ILE A 90 -22.32 2.48 -3.32
C ILE A 90 -23.39 3.58 -3.23
N ALA A 91 -23.61 4.07 -2.01
CA ALA A 91 -24.60 5.13 -1.77
C ALA A 91 -24.22 6.41 -2.54
N GLY A 92 -25.18 6.97 -3.28
CA GLY A 92 -24.99 8.21 -4.04
C GLY A 92 -24.34 8.03 -5.42
N GLU A 93 -23.88 6.83 -5.78
CA GLU A 93 -23.27 6.53 -7.08
C GLU A 93 -24.22 5.69 -7.94
N GLU A 94 -24.36 6.05 -9.22
CA GLU A 94 -25.11 5.26 -10.17
C GLU A 94 -24.24 4.15 -10.75
N ASN A 95 -24.73 2.90 -10.72
CA ASN A 95 -24.06 1.75 -11.31
C ASN A 95 -22.63 1.50 -10.76
N GLN A 96 -22.43 1.72 -9.47
CA GLN A 96 -21.19 1.36 -8.78
C GLN A 96 -21.43 0.54 -7.52
N TYR A 97 -20.50 -0.38 -7.26
CA TYR A 97 -20.65 -1.40 -6.23
C TYR A 97 -19.33 -1.67 -5.54
N ILE A 98 -19.38 -2.13 -4.29
CA ILE A 98 -18.25 -2.76 -3.61
C ILE A 98 -18.41 -4.27 -3.75
N CYS A 99 -17.45 -4.93 -4.41
CA CYS A 99 -17.34 -6.38 -4.41
C CYS A 99 -16.35 -6.83 -3.34
N TYR A 100 -16.81 -7.71 -2.45
CA TYR A 100 -15.99 -8.30 -1.41
C TYR A 100 -15.48 -9.67 -1.86
N VAL A 101 -14.15 -9.82 -1.90
CA VAL A 101 -13.48 -11.04 -2.35
C VAL A 101 -12.60 -11.62 -1.25
N ALA A 102 -12.79 -12.90 -0.95
CA ALA A 102 -11.96 -13.66 -0.03
C ALA A 102 -10.99 -14.57 -0.79
N TYR A 103 -9.70 -14.49 -0.46
CA TYR A 103 -8.63 -15.29 -1.02
C TYR A 103 -8.05 -16.22 0.05
N PRO A 104 -7.99 -17.54 -0.20
CA PRO A 104 -7.32 -18.49 0.70
C PRO A 104 -5.86 -18.09 0.94
N LEU A 105 -5.38 -18.20 2.19
CA LEU A 105 -3.99 -17.89 2.57
C LEU A 105 -2.96 -18.59 1.66
N ASP A 106 -3.23 -19.86 1.33
CA ASP A 106 -2.35 -20.72 0.53
C ASP A 106 -2.11 -20.22 -0.91
N LEU A 107 -2.85 -19.20 -1.37
CA LEU A 107 -2.57 -18.57 -2.67
C LEU A 107 -1.32 -17.68 -2.64
N PHE A 108 -0.90 -17.23 -1.45
CA PHE A 108 0.13 -16.21 -1.32
C PHE A 108 1.44 -16.77 -0.81
N GLU A 109 2.52 -16.39 -1.49
CA GLU A 109 3.88 -16.63 -1.03
C GLU A 109 4.17 -15.78 0.21
N GLU A 110 4.64 -16.41 1.28
CA GLU A 110 4.85 -15.73 2.55
C GLU A 110 5.93 -14.64 2.43
N GLY A 111 5.62 -13.44 2.92
CA GLY A 111 6.52 -12.28 2.86
C GLY A 111 6.62 -11.60 1.49
N SER A 112 5.81 -12.00 0.49
CA SER A 112 5.90 -11.50 -0.88
C SER A 112 4.75 -10.54 -1.23
N ILE A 113 4.96 -9.24 -1.00
CA ILE A 113 4.01 -8.20 -1.46
C ILE A 113 3.83 -8.26 -2.98
N THR A 114 4.91 -8.60 -3.70
CA THR A 114 4.88 -8.76 -5.16
C THR A 114 3.90 -9.85 -5.57
N ASN A 115 4.00 -11.06 -5.00
CA ASN A 115 3.10 -12.15 -5.31
C ASN A 115 1.65 -11.78 -4.96
N MET A 116 1.42 -11.19 -3.78
CA MET A 116 0.09 -10.76 -3.36
C MET A 116 -0.53 -9.76 -4.36
N PHE A 117 0.24 -8.79 -4.87
CA PHE A 117 -0.28 -7.83 -5.86
C PHE A 117 -0.37 -8.40 -7.28
N THR A 118 0.43 -9.40 -7.61
CA THR A 118 0.27 -10.13 -8.88
C THR A 118 -1.05 -10.88 -8.91
N SER A 119 -1.50 -11.41 -7.77
CA SER A 119 -2.78 -12.12 -7.65
C SER A 119 -3.96 -11.17 -7.44
N ILE A 120 -3.99 -10.38 -6.36
CA ILE A 120 -5.13 -9.52 -5.98
C ILE A 120 -5.26 -8.28 -6.89
N GLY A 121 -4.23 -7.97 -7.67
CA GLY A 121 -4.27 -6.83 -8.57
C GLY A 121 -5.18 -7.09 -9.77
N PRO A 122 -6.10 -6.16 -10.08
CA PRO A 122 -6.27 -5.70 -11.44
C PRO A 122 -4.89 -5.32 -12.03
N PRO A 123 -4.73 -5.21 -13.37
CA PRO A 123 -3.53 -4.69 -14.01
C PRO A 123 -3.26 -3.23 -13.59
N HIS A 124 -2.81 -3.04 -12.36
CA HIS A 124 -2.55 -1.76 -11.73
C HIS A 124 -1.11 -1.37 -12.03
N GLY A 125 -0.97 -0.22 -12.67
CA GLY A 125 0.31 0.37 -13.01
C GLY A 125 1.13 0.79 -11.79
N ILE A 126 2.30 1.34 -12.07
CA ILE A 126 3.28 1.81 -11.08
C ILE A 126 2.71 2.83 -10.07
N GLN A 127 1.58 3.47 -10.33
CA GLN A 127 0.96 4.49 -9.47
C GLN A 127 0.50 3.91 -8.12
N VAL A 128 -0.28 2.83 -8.13
CA VAL A 128 -0.78 2.20 -6.89
C VAL A 128 0.35 1.59 -6.05
N LYS A 129 1.42 1.10 -6.71
CA LYS A 129 2.64 0.63 -6.01
C LYS A 129 3.35 1.76 -5.27
N ARG A 130 3.31 2.99 -5.80
CA ARG A 130 3.91 4.15 -5.14
C ARG A 130 3.10 4.61 -3.94
N GLU A 131 1.78 4.50 -4.02
CA GLU A 131 0.87 4.83 -2.92
C GLU A 131 1.13 3.92 -1.72
N LYS A 132 1.13 2.62 -1.93
CA LYS A 132 1.32 1.65 -0.84
C LYS A 132 2.73 1.65 -0.25
N LEU A 133 3.74 1.96 -1.06
CA LEU A 133 5.13 2.12 -0.57
C LEU A 133 5.39 3.52 -0.01
N ASN A 134 4.47 4.45 -0.17
CA ASN A 134 4.66 5.89 0.11
C ASN A 134 5.96 6.44 -0.52
N LYS A 135 6.23 6.08 -1.79
CA LYS A 135 7.44 6.49 -2.53
C LYS A 135 7.09 7.14 -3.87
N TYR A 136 7.20 8.45 -3.97
CA TYR A 136 6.92 9.23 -5.18
C TYR A 136 8.14 9.96 -5.72
N GLY A 137 8.09 10.41 -6.98
CA GLY A 137 9.09 11.33 -7.55
C GLY A 137 10.49 10.73 -7.85
N ARG A 138 10.71 9.42 -7.67
CA ARG A 138 11.95 8.73 -8.04
C ARG A 138 11.72 7.29 -8.47
N PRO A 139 12.58 6.66 -9.31
CA PRO A 139 12.55 5.22 -9.52
C PRO A 139 12.63 4.44 -8.21
N LEU A 140 12.03 3.25 -8.18
CA LEU A 140 12.23 2.32 -7.07
C LEU A 140 13.54 1.57 -7.27
N LEU A 141 14.30 1.38 -6.20
CA LEU A 141 15.63 0.75 -6.23
C LEU A 141 15.56 -0.65 -5.65
N GLY A 142 16.12 -1.62 -6.37
CA GLY A 142 16.10 -3.02 -5.97
C GLY A 142 17.43 -3.74 -6.19
N CYS A 143 17.68 -4.80 -5.43
CA CYS A 143 18.79 -5.72 -5.74
C CYS A 143 18.42 -7.19 -5.57
N THR A 144 19.04 -8.06 -6.37
CA THR A 144 19.04 -9.52 -6.15
C THR A 144 20.20 -9.86 -5.22
N ILE A 145 19.95 -10.62 -4.16
CA ILE A 145 21.02 -11.03 -3.22
C ILE A 145 22.02 -11.96 -3.91
N LYS A 146 23.32 -11.76 -3.63
CA LYS A 146 24.44 -12.52 -4.22
C LYS A 146 25.37 -13.06 -3.12
N PRO A 147 26.14 -14.14 -3.38
CA PRO A 147 26.18 -14.95 -4.60
C PRO A 147 24.88 -15.71 -4.86
N LYS A 148 24.66 -16.10 -6.12
CA LYS A 148 23.42 -16.72 -6.61
C LYS A 148 22.97 -17.94 -5.78
N LEU A 149 23.90 -18.80 -5.36
CA LEU A 149 23.64 -19.93 -4.45
C LEU A 149 24.76 -20.04 -3.41
N GLY A 150 24.50 -20.78 -2.33
CA GLY A 150 25.52 -21.15 -1.33
C GLY A 150 25.58 -20.26 -0.08
N LEU A 151 24.77 -19.22 0.01
CA LEU A 151 24.57 -18.48 1.27
C LEU A 151 23.78 -19.33 2.27
N SER A 152 24.12 -19.21 3.55
CA SER A 152 23.29 -19.70 4.64
C SER A 152 22.12 -18.74 4.91
N THR A 153 21.06 -19.24 5.53
CA THR A 153 19.83 -18.48 5.85
C THR A 153 20.12 -17.20 6.64
N LYS A 154 20.97 -17.28 7.66
CA LYS A 154 21.40 -16.13 8.49
C LYS A 154 22.19 -15.09 7.69
N ASN A 155 23.12 -15.53 6.84
CA ASN A 155 23.88 -14.60 6.00
C ASN A 155 23.00 -13.96 4.92
N TYR A 156 21.99 -14.68 4.45
CA TYR A 156 20.97 -14.16 3.54
C TYR A 156 20.17 -13.01 4.17
N GLY A 157 19.62 -13.24 5.37
CA GLY A 157 18.91 -12.19 6.11
C GLY A 157 19.81 -11.00 6.42
N ARG A 158 21.08 -11.22 6.79
CA ARG A 158 22.05 -10.13 6.96
C ARG A 158 22.23 -9.32 5.67
N ALA A 159 22.39 -9.96 4.52
CA ALA A 159 22.54 -9.25 3.25
C ALA A 159 21.29 -8.43 2.89
N VAL A 160 20.10 -8.99 3.11
CA VAL A 160 18.81 -8.28 2.96
C VAL A 160 18.77 -7.04 3.84
N TYR A 161 19.07 -7.19 5.14
CA TYR A 161 19.10 -6.08 6.10
C TYR A 161 20.05 -4.96 5.67
N GLU A 162 21.29 -5.30 5.31
CA GLU A 162 22.33 -4.34 4.90
C GLU A 162 21.93 -3.57 3.63
N CYS A 163 21.28 -4.25 2.68
CA CYS A 163 20.78 -3.65 1.45
C CYS A 163 19.59 -2.70 1.70
N LEU A 164 18.62 -3.11 2.52
CA LEU A 164 17.43 -2.31 2.80
C LEU A 164 17.76 -1.09 3.68
N ARG A 165 18.54 -1.27 4.76
CA ARG A 165 19.01 -0.14 5.58
C ARG A 165 19.89 0.84 4.78
N GLY A 166 20.51 0.35 3.70
CA GLY A 166 21.34 1.13 2.78
C GLY A 166 20.54 2.01 1.81
N GLY A 167 19.20 1.96 1.86
CA GLY A 167 18.30 2.81 1.08
C GLY A 167 17.69 2.17 -0.17
N LEU A 168 17.85 0.85 -0.37
CA LEU A 168 17.09 0.13 -1.39
C LEU A 168 15.64 -0.07 -0.94
N ASP A 169 14.71 0.03 -1.88
CA ASP A 169 13.27 -0.15 -1.61
C ASP A 169 12.89 -1.64 -1.52
N PHE A 170 13.64 -2.51 -2.21
CA PHE A 170 13.44 -3.95 -2.13
C PHE A 170 14.72 -4.74 -2.38
N THR A 171 14.75 -5.97 -1.86
CA THR A 171 15.68 -7.01 -2.26
C THR A 171 14.90 -8.21 -2.75
N LYS A 172 15.50 -9.08 -3.55
CA LYS A 172 14.84 -10.29 -4.03
C LYS A 172 15.74 -11.52 -3.99
N ASP A 173 15.10 -12.67 -3.87
CA ASP A 173 15.71 -13.97 -4.10
C ASP A 173 16.23 -14.07 -5.55
N ASP A 174 17.33 -14.78 -5.74
CA ASP A 174 17.81 -15.17 -7.07
C ASP A 174 16.89 -16.27 -7.62
N GLU A 175 16.68 -16.36 -8.94
CA GLU A 175 15.60 -17.16 -9.54
C GLU A 175 15.70 -18.68 -9.29
N ASN A 176 16.84 -19.16 -8.81
CA ASN A 176 17.06 -20.56 -8.45
C ASN A 176 17.29 -20.77 -6.94
N VAL A 177 17.05 -19.76 -6.10
CA VAL A 177 17.03 -19.87 -4.65
C VAL A 177 15.64 -20.32 -4.23
N ASN A 178 15.50 -21.62 -3.94
CA ASN A 178 14.22 -22.25 -3.60
C ASN A 178 14.33 -22.79 -2.17
N SER A 179 14.57 -24.09 -2.04
CA SER A 179 14.90 -24.75 -0.78
C SER A 179 16.01 -25.75 -1.03
N GLN A 180 17.24 -25.38 -0.67
CA GLN A 180 18.43 -26.20 -0.89
C GLN A 180 19.00 -26.71 0.43
N PRO A 181 19.85 -27.76 0.41
CA PRO A 181 20.50 -28.26 1.63
C PRO A 181 21.26 -27.18 2.42
N PHE A 182 21.82 -26.19 1.73
CA PHE A 182 22.55 -25.07 2.35
C PHE A 182 21.64 -23.96 2.89
N MET A 183 20.37 -23.93 2.49
CA MET A 183 19.42 -22.87 2.85
C MET A 183 17.97 -23.34 2.65
N ARG A 184 17.36 -23.84 3.73
CA ARG A 184 15.95 -24.21 3.73
C ARG A 184 15.08 -22.95 3.71
N TRP A 185 14.03 -22.99 2.90
CA TRP A 185 13.18 -21.82 2.61
C TRP A 185 12.60 -21.18 3.88
N ARG A 186 12.07 -21.99 4.81
CA ARG A 186 11.43 -21.50 6.03
C ARG A 186 12.39 -20.70 6.89
N ASP A 187 13.60 -21.21 7.08
CA ASP A 187 14.63 -20.53 7.86
C ASP A 187 15.06 -19.23 7.17
N ARG A 188 15.18 -19.22 5.84
CA ARG A 188 15.47 -18.00 5.07
C ARG A 188 14.36 -16.96 5.27
N PHE A 189 13.11 -17.38 5.21
CA PHE A 189 11.95 -16.50 5.38
C PHE A 189 11.96 -15.83 6.76
N LEU A 190 12.26 -16.59 7.82
CA LEU A 190 12.35 -16.04 9.18
C LEU A 190 13.45 -14.98 9.30
N PHE A 191 14.66 -15.27 8.80
CA PHE A 191 15.77 -14.30 8.85
C PHE A 191 15.55 -13.10 7.92
N CYS A 192 14.91 -13.27 6.77
CA CYS A 192 14.54 -12.17 5.89
C CYS A 192 13.43 -11.31 6.48
N ALA A 193 12.42 -11.90 7.12
CA ALA A 193 11.37 -11.16 7.81
C ALA A 193 11.95 -10.34 8.97
N GLU A 194 12.81 -10.95 9.81
CA GLU A 194 13.54 -10.22 10.85
C GLU A 194 14.33 -9.06 10.26
N ALA A 195 15.07 -9.29 9.17
CA ALA A 195 15.84 -8.26 8.47
C ALA A 195 14.96 -7.12 7.92
N ILE A 196 13.82 -7.45 7.31
CA ILE A 196 12.84 -6.49 6.79
C ILE A 196 12.29 -5.66 7.94
N TYR A 197 11.74 -6.29 8.98
CA TYR A 197 11.17 -5.57 10.12
C TYR A 197 12.20 -4.75 10.86
N LYS A 198 13.44 -5.26 11.02
CA LYS A 198 14.53 -4.52 11.63
C LYS A 198 14.90 -3.30 10.79
N SER A 199 15.11 -3.49 9.48
CA SER A 199 15.42 -2.37 8.58
C SER A 199 14.27 -1.38 8.50
N GLN A 200 13.01 -1.83 8.52
CA GLN A 200 11.83 -0.99 8.51
C GLN A 200 11.64 -0.28 9.85
N ALA A 201 11.92 -0.88 11.00
CA ALA A 201 11.83 -0.21 12.30
C ALA A 201 12.93 0.85 12.44
N GLU A 202 14.16 0.52 12.01
CA GLU A 202 15.27 1.46 11.90
C GLU A 202 15.03 2.55 10.84
N THR A 203 14.11 2.31 9.91
CA THR A 203 13.73 3.25 8.83
C THR A 203 12.24 3.62 8.86
N SER A 204 11.56 3.50 10.03
CA SER A 204 10.09 3.56 10.22
C SER A 204 9.42 4.50 9.23
N VAL A 205 8.32 4.06 8.58
CA VAL A 205 7.60 4.92 7.64
C VAL A 205 6.84 5.97 8.44
N LEU A 206 7.56 7.01 8.84
CA LEU A 206 6.98 8.22 9.38
C LEU A 206 6.11 8.85 8.28
N PRO A 207 4.81 9.10 8.52
CA PRO A 207 4.01 9.92 7.62
C PRO A 207 4.73 11.25 7.38
N VAL A 208 4.84 11.63 6.11
CA VAL A 208 5.53 12.85 5.70
C VAL A 208 4.53 13.84 5.14
N ALA A 209 4.18 14.87 5.90
CA ALA A 209 3.39 15.98 5.39
C ALA A 209 4.33 16.95 4.65
N SER A 210 4.06 17.19 3.37
CA SER A 210 4.97 17.93 2.50
C SER A 210 4.25 18.53 1.29
N GLY A 211 4.65 19.74 0.90
CA GLY A 211 4.12 20.44 -0.28
C GLY A 211 3.09 21.51 0.11
N GLY A 212 3.34 22.76 -0.27
CA GLY A 212 2.44 23.89 0.01
C GLY A 212 2.31 24.31 1.48
N ILE A 213 2.93 23.62 2.43
CA ILE A 213 2.82 23.92 3.86
C ILE A 213 3.78 25.02 4.32
N LEU A 214 3.32 25.81 5.30
CA LEU A 214 3.89 27.09 5.79
C LEU A 214 3.59 27.23 7.29
N VAL A 215 4.20 28.18 8.00
CA VAL A 215 4.08 28.34 9.47
C VAL A 215 2.65 28.45 10.00
N TRP A 216 1.71 29.02 9.22
CA TRP A 216 0.30 29.11 9.61
C TRP A 216 -0.43 27.76 9.62
N HIS A 217 0.10 26.77 8.91
CA HIS A 217 -0.44 25.41 8.90
C HIS A 217 0.03 24.58 10.11
N MET A 218 1.03 25.05 10.87
CA MET A 218 1.67 24.27 11.93
C MET A 218 0.70 23.73 13.01
N PRO A 219 -0.29 24.51 13.51
CA PRO A 219 -1.25 23.98 14.48
C PRO A 219 -2.06 22.81 13.92
N ALA A 220 -2.60 22.95 12.71
CA ALA A 220 -3.38 21.91 12.04
C ALA A 220 -2.52 20.68 11.72
N LEU A 221 -1.28 20.87 11.26
CA LEU A 221 -0.36 19.76 10.99
C LEU A 221 -0.03 18.97 12.26
N THR A 222 0.18 19.67 13.38
CA THR A 222 0.47 19.06 14.68
C THR A 222 -0.74 18.29 15.22
N GLU A 223 -1.94 18.81 15.00
CA GLU A 223 -3.20 18.14 15.38
C GLU A 223 -3.47 16.90 14.51
N ILE A 224 -3.34 17.02 13.18
CA ILE A 224 -3.69 15.95 12.22
C ILE A 224 -2.70 14.79 12.29
N PHE A 225 -1.40 15.07 12.29
CA PHE A 225 -0.37 14.03 12.13
C PHE A 225 0.27 13.58 13.44
N GLY A 226 0.17 14.36 14.52
CA GLY A 226 0.78 14.02 15.80
C GLY A 226 2.33 13.98 15.76
N ASP A 227 2.92 13.40 16.81
CA ASP A 227 4.36 13.46 17.07
C ASP A 227 5.18 12.54 16.14
N ASP A 228 4.62 11.40 15.75
CA ASP A 228 5.30 10.43 14.87
C ASP A 228 5.13 10.82 13.39
N SER A 229 5.56 12.03 13.03
CA SER A 229 5.43 12.58 11.67
C SER A 229 6.63 13.43 11.25
N VAL A 230 6.78 13.62 9.94
CA VAL A 230 7.78 14.55 9.37
C VAL A 230 7.07 15.66 8.61
N LEU A 231 7.27 16.90 9.05
CA LEU A 231 6.74 18.09 8.38
C LEU A 231 7.84 18.73 7.53
N ARG A 232 7.67 18.73 6.19
CA ARG A 232 8.67 19.27 5.25
C ARG A 232 8.25 20.61 4.64
N PHE A 233 8.93 21.66 5.06
CA PHE A 233 8.74 23.02 4.57
C PHE A 233 9.79 23.35 3.51
N GLY A 234 9.52 23.02 2.24
CA GLY A 234 10.39 23.38 1.12
C GLY A 234 10.37 24.88 0.85
N GLY A 235 9.35 25.34 0.10
CA GLY A 235 9.12 26.78 -0.13
C GLY A 235 8.95 27.57 1.18
N GLY A 236 8.34 26.96 2.20
CA GLY A 236 8.19 27.54 3.54
C GLY A 236 9.48 27.71 4.35
N THR A 237 10.63 27.26 3.84
CA THR A 237 11.96 27.56 4.43
C THR A 237 12.78 28.43 3.49
N LEU A 238 12.95 28.00 2.24
CA LEU A 238 13.81 28.68 1.27
C LEU A 238 13.22 30.02 0.78
N GLY A 239 11.89 30.20 0.90
CA GLY A 239 11.19 31.43 0.52
C GLY A 239 11.13 32.49 1.63
N HIS A 240 11.79 32.27 2.77
CA HIS A 240 11.79 33.23 3.87
C HIS A 240 12.54 34.52 3.47
N PRO A 241 12.01 35.73 3.78
CA PRO A 241 12.57 37.00 3.28
C PRO A 241 14.00 37.29 3.77
N TRP A 242 14.42 36.66 4.88
CA TRP A 242 15.76 36.81 5.46
C TRP A 242 16.69 35.62 5.18
N GLY A 243 16.30 34.74 4.26
CA GLY A 243 17.07 33.56 3.86
C GLY A 243 16.78 32.30 4.66
N ASN A 244 17.50 31.22 4.31
CA ASN A 244 17.16 29.85 4.68
C ASN A 244 17.24 29.58 6.20
N ALA A 245 18.27 30.08 6.86
CA ALA A 245 18.46 29.85 8.30
C ALA A 245 17.32 30.49 9.13
N PRO A 246 16.94 31.75 8.89
CA PRO A 246 15.73 32.31 9.49
C PRO A 246 14.45 31.54 9.16
N GLY A 247 14.29 31.06 7.92
CA GLY A 247 13.15 30.20 7.56
C GLY A 247 13.08 28.90 8.36
N ALA A 248 14.22 28.26 8.61
CA ALA A 248 14.30 27.06 9.42
C ALA A 248 13.95 27.35 10.89
N VAL A 249 14.47 28.45 11.45
CA VAL A 249 14.15 28.89 12.82
C VAL A 249 12.66 29.20 12.97
N ALA A 250 12.05 29.89 12.00
CA ALA A 250 10.61 30.19 12.01
C ALA A 250 9.76 28.92 12.09
N ASN A 251 10.07 27.91 11.26
CA ASN A 251 9.36 26.63 11.28
C ASN A 251 9.57 25.88 12.61
N GLN A 252 10.78 25.86 13.14
CA GLN A 252 11.07 25.22 14.43
C GLN A 252 10.30 25.88 15.58
N VAL A 253 10.34 27.21 15.67
CA VAL A 253 9.64 27.96 16.72
C VAL A 253 8.13 27.75 16.65
N ALA A 254 7.55 27.78 15.44
CA ALA A 254 6.13 27.52 15.26
C ALA A 254 5.74 26.12 15.74
N LEU A 255 6.56 25.10 15.45
CA LEU A 255 6.34 23.72 15.89
C LEU A 255 6.41 23.59 17.41
N GLU A 256 7.49 24.08 18.02
CA GLU A 256 7.71 23.99 19.47
C GLU A 256 6.59 24.73 20.25
N ALA A 257 6.15 25.88 19.75
CA ALA A 257 5.02 26.60 20.34
C ALA A 257 3.71 25.82 20.26
N CYS A 258 3.44 25.13 19.15
CA CYS A 258 2.25 24.28 18.99
C CYS A 258 2.32 23.06 19.90
N VAL A 259 3.46 22.37 19.95
CA VAL A 259 3.66 21.19 20.81
C VAL A 259 3.53 21.57 22.28
N GLN A 260 4.14 22.67 22.71
CA GLN A 260 4.00 23.17 24.08
C GLN A 260 2.52 23.47 24.41
N ALA A 261 1.83 24.24 23.57
CA ALA A 261 0.44 24.60 23.82
C ALA A 261 -0.47 23.37 23.88
N ARG A 262 -0.29 22.40 22.99
CA ARG A 262 -1.01 21.11 23.03
C ARG A 262 -0.75 20.36 24.33
N ASN A 263 0.51 20.29 24.76
CA ASN A 263 0.89 19.60 26.00
C ASN A 263 0.37 20.32 27.26
N GLU A 264 0.13 21.63 27.18
CA GLU A 264 -0.56 22.43 28.20
C GLU A 264 -2.09 22.28 28.15
N GLY A 265 -2.63 21.45 27.26
CA GLY A 265 -4.06 21.16 27.14
C GLY A 265 -4.85 22.16 26.30
N ARG A 266 -4.17 22.98 25.48
CA ARG A 266 -4.85 23.91 24.54
C ARG A 266 -5.36 23.19 23.30
N ASP A 267 -6.43 23.73 22.74
CA ASP A 267 -7.07 23.24 21.52
C ASP A 267 -6.41 23.89 20.29
N LEU A 268 -5.56 23.16 19.59
CA LEU A 268 -4.85 23.67 18.42
C LEU A 268 -5.77 24.03 17.25
N ALA A 269 -6.90 23.33 17.07
CA ALA A 269 -7.86 23.59 16.00
C ALA A 269 -8.53 24.96 16.18
N ARG A 270 -8.81 25.34 17.43
CA ARG A 270 -9.47 26.60 17.78
C ARG A 270 -8.51 27.75 18.06
N GLU A 271 -7.40 27.45 18.74
CA GLU A 271 -6.50 28.43 19.34
C GLU A 271 -5.17 28.58 18.56
N GLY A 272 -4.95 27.76 17.52
CA GLY A 272 -3.70 27.69 16.76
C GLY A 272 -3.19 29.04 16.24
N ASN A 273 -4.08 29.84 15.65
CA ASN A 273 -3.71 31.16 15.14
C ASN A 273 -3.26 32.12 16.25
N GLU A 274 -3.83 32.02 17.44
CA GLU A 274 -3.41 32.84 18.59
C GLU A 274 -2.03 32.38 19.11
N ILE A 275 -1.81 31.07 19.17
CA ILE A 275 -0.54 30.47 19.59
C ILE A 275 0.60 30.97 18.70
N ILE A 276 0.43 30.90 17.38
CA ILE A 276 1.43 31.40 16.41
C ILE A 276 1.66 32.90 16.60
N ARG A 277 0.61 33.72 16.71
CA ARG A 277 0.75 35.17 16.94
C ARG A 277 1.46 35.50 18.26
N LYS A 278 1.24 34.71 19.31
CA LYS A 278 1.93 34.87 20.60
C LYS A 278 3.42 34.54 20.45
N ALA A 279 3.77 33.52 19.67
CA ALA A 279 5.16 33.18 19.36
C ALA A 279 5.87 34.28 18.55
N CYS A 280 5.18 34.94 17.62
CA CYS A 280 5.74 36.08 16.87
C CYS A 280 6.20 37.26 17.75
N LYS A 281 5.70 37.38 18.99
CA LYS A 281 6.10 38.49 19.89
C LYS A 281 7.54 38.37 20.39
N TRP A 282 8.11 37.16 20.38
CA TRP A 282 9.46 36.90 20.89
C TRP A 282 10.39 36.23 19.87
N SER A 283 9.86 35.74 18.74
CA SER A 283 10.67 35.23 17.62
C SER A 283 10.72 36.24 16.48
N LEU A 284 11.93 36.74 16.21
CA LEU A 284 12.18 37.72 15.16
C LEU A 284 12.01 37.10 13.76
N GLU A 285 12.27 35.81 13.60
CA GLU A 285 12.19 35.07 12.36
C GLU A 285 10.76 34.60 12.05
N LEU A 286 9.97 34.22 13.06
CA LEU A 286 8.60 33.77 12.84
C LEU A 286 7.67 34.91 12.38
N ALA A 287 7.83 36.12 12.93
CA ALA A 287 7.00 37.27 12.58
C ALA A 287 6.99 37.60 11.06
N PRO A 288 8.15 37.77 10.38
CA PRO A 288 8.18 38.02 8.93
C PRO A 288 7.69 36.82 8.12
N ALA A 289 7.95 35.58 8.54
CA ALA A 289 7.38 34.38 7.90
C ALA A 289 5.85 34.41 7.91
N CYS A 290 5.27 34.73 9.07
CA CYS A 290 3.83 34.89 9.25
C CYS A 290 3.27 36.02 8.38
N GLU A 291 3.97 37.15 8.26
CA GLU A 291 3.51 38.28 7.46
C GLU A 291 3.48 37.96 5.95
N VAL A 292 4.52 37.29 5.44
CA VAL A 292 4.63 36.94 4.02
C VAL A 292 3.54 35.95 3.59
N TRP A 293 3.13 35.04 4.47
CA TRP A 293 2.27 33.91 4.11
C TRP A 293 0.86 33.94 4.72
N LYS A 294 0.47 35.04 5.38
CA LYS A 294 -0.82 35.16 6.09
C LYS A 294 -2.09 34.92 5.26
N GLU A 295 -2.01 35.15 3.96
CA GLU A 295 -3.15 35.03 3.03
C GLU A 295 -3.10 33.75 2.18
N ILE A 296 -2.02 32.96 2.26
CA ILE A 296 -1.87 31.77 1.43
C ILE A 296 -2.67 30.62 2.03
N LYS A 297 -3.65 30.14 1.25
CA LYS A 297 -4.46 28.95 1.54
C LYS A 297 -4.67 28.15 0.27
N PHE A 298 -4.88 26.84 0.42
CA PHE A 298 -5.20 25.93 -0.67
C PHE A 298 -6.56 25.31 -0.41
N GLU A 299 -7.61 25.97 -0.90
CA GLU A 299 -9.00 25.57 -0.70
C GLU A 299 -9.55 25.04 -2.04
N PHE A 300 -9.56 23.71 -2.18
CA PHE A 300 -10.06 23.00 -3.34
C PHE A 300 -10.95 21.85 -2.88
N GLU A 301 -11.91 21.47 -3.73
CA GLU A 301 -12.70 20.26 -3.50
C GLU A 301 -11.81 19.02 -3.62
N ALA A 302 -11.93 18.10 -2.66
CA ALA A 302 -11.20 16.85 -2.69
C ALA A 302 -11.83 15.91 -3.72
N MET A 303 -11.01 15.35 -4.61
CA MET A 303 -11.47 14.37 -5.60
C MET A 303 -11.69 12.98 -5.02
N ASP A 304 -10.96 12.64 -3.95
CA ASP A 304 -11.06 11.36 -3.25
C ASP A 304 -11.70 11.62 -1.88
N THR A 305 -12.90 11.08 -1.68
CA THR A 305 -13.72 11.22 -0.48
C THR A 305 -14.24 9.85 -0.04
N LEU A 306 -14.53 9.72 1.26
CA LEU A 306 -15.16 8.52 1.83
C LEU A 306 -16.58 8.30 1.29
#